data_AF-A0A2G9RP68-F1
#
_entry.id   AF-A0A2G9RP68-F1
#
_cell.length_a   1.000
_cell.length_b   1.000
_cell.length_c   1.000
_cell.angle_alpha   90.00
_cell.angle_beta   90.00
_cell.angle_gamma   90.00
#
_symmetry.space_group_name_H-M   'P 1'
#
loop_
_entity.id
_entity.type
_entity.pdbx_description
1 polymer ?
#
loop_
_entity_poly.entity_id
_entity_poly.type
_entity_poly.pdbx_seq_one_letter_code
_entity_poly.pdbx_strand_id
1 'polypeptide(L)'
;MTNHLSLTVILKEHGGKFLVGNQLSWADVQLLEAILMVEEKCTDILPGFPRLKEFQQRISEIPTIKAFLQPGSKRKPVPDDKYVTTVRTVLQAYYNVKLNYIH
;
A
#
# COMPACT_ATOMS: atom_id res chain seq x y z
N MET A 1 -17.74 -16.34 13.85
CA MET A 1 -18.34 -15.45 12.83
C MET A 1 -17.23 -15.03 11.88
N THR A 2 -17.04 -15.81 10.82
CA THR A 2 -15.99 -15.60 9.82
C THR A 2 -16.46 -14.55 8.81
N ASN A 3 -15.93 -13.33 8.95
CA ASN A 3 -16.16 -12.26 7.98
C ASN A 3 -15.49 -12.65 6.66
N HIS A 4 -16.32 -12.89 5.66
CA HIS A 4 -16.01 -13.46 4.35
C HIS A 4 -15.30 -12.48 3.37
N LEU A 5 -14.50 -11.55 3.88
CA LEU A 5 -13.89 -10.43 3.15
C LEU A 5 -12.35 -10.45 3.19
N SER A 6 -11.75 -11.64 3.17
CA SER A 6 -10.30 -11.72 3.01
C SER A 6 -9.96 -11.44 1.55
N LEU A 7 -9.11 -10.45 1.27
CA LEU A 7 -8.69 -10.05 -0.09
C LEU A 7 -8.14 -11.23 -0.92
N THR A 8 -7.61 -12.24 -0.24
CA THR A 8 -7.18 -13.52 -0.82
C THR A 8 -8.32 -14.33 -1.43
N VAL A 9 -9.53 -14.24 -0.86
CA VAL A 9 -10.77 -14.89 -1.35
C VAL A 9 -11.31 -14.17 -2.58
N ILE A 10 -11.29 -12.83 -2.60
CA ILE A 10 -11.71 -12.05 -3.79
C ILE A 10 -10.82 -12.38 -4.99
N LEU A 11 -9.50 -12.45 -4.78
CA LEU A 11 -8.57 -12.91 -5.81
C LEU A 11 -8.72 -14.40 -6.16
N LYS A 12 -9.38 -15.21 -5.29
CA LYS A 12 -9.62 -16.64 -5.51
C LYS A 12 -10.84 -16.93 -6.34
N GLU A 13 -11.96 -16.28 -6.06
CA GLU A 13 -13.25 -16.73 -6.58
C GLU A 13 -13.49 -16.31 -8.02
N HIS A 14 -12.85 -15.23 -8.49
CA HIS A 14 -13.14 -14.70 -9.82
C HIS A 14 -12.08 -15.03 -10.89
N GLY A 15 -10.92 -15.58 -10.52
CA GLY A 15 -9.82 -15.89 -11.46
C GLY A 15 -9.30 -14.69 -12.28
N GLY A 16 -9.76 -13.48 -11.95
CA GLY A 16 -9.48 -12.25 -12.68
C GLY A 16 -8.12 -11.66 -12.33
N LYS A 17 -7.58 -10.85 -13.25
CA LYS A 17 -6.31 -10.14 -13.07
C LYS A 17 -6.43 -8.89 -12.19
N PHE A 18 -7.66 -8.47 -11.92
CA PHE A 18 -7.99 -7.26 -11.17
C PHE A 18 -9.08 -7.55 -10.17
N LEU A 19 -9.18 -6.71 -9.13
CA LEU A 19 -10.11 -6.90 -8.02
C LEU A 19 -11.58 -6.76 -8.41
N VAL A 20 -11.88 -5.89 -9.38
CA VAL A 20 -13.26 -5.57 -9.77
C VAL A 20 -13.39 -5.54 -11.28
N GLY A 21 -14.45 -6.15 -11.82
CA GLY A 21 -14.81 -6.04 -13.25
C GLY A 21 -13.76 -6.58 -14.23
N ASN A 22 -12.76 -7.32 -13.75
CA ASN A 22 -11.62 -7.81 -14.52
C ASN A 22 -10.90 -6.73 -15.33
N GLN A 23 -10.87 -5.50 -14.83
CA GLN A 23 -10.16 -4.36 -15.41
C GLN A 23 -9.50 -3.54 -14.30
N LEU A 24 -8.46 -2.78 -14.65
CA LEU A 24 -7.80 -1.91 -13.67
C LEU A 24 -8.80 -0.93 -13.07
N SER A 25 -8.89 -0.94 -11.74
CA SER A 25 -9.78 -0.10 -10.98
C SER A 25 -9.02 0.63 -9.87
N TRP A 26 -9.68 1.61 -9.25
CA TRP A 26 -9.13 2.31 -8.09
C TRP A 26 -8.84 1.38 -6.91
N ALA A 27 -9.60 0.28 -6.77
CA ALA A 27 -9.36 -0.72 -5.74
C ALA A 27 -7.98 -1.37 -5.90
N ASP A 28 -7.54 -1.63 -7.13
CA ASP A 28 -6.24 -2.24 -7.40
C ASP A 28 -5.10 -1.30 -7.01
N VAL A 29 -5.25 -0.01 -7.34
CA VAL A 29 -4.27 1.04 -7.01
C VAL A 29 -4.15 1.22 -5.50
N GLN A 30 -5.29 1.30 -4.80
CA GLN A 30 -5.33 1.43 -3.34
C GLN A 30 -4.74 0.21 -2.64
N LEU A 31 -5.03 -1.00 -3.14
CA LEU A 31 -4.44 -2.21 -2.56
C LEU A 31 -2.92 -2.26 -2.78
N LEU A 32 -2.43 -1.87 -3.96
CA LEU A 32 -0.98 -1.77 -4.21
C LEU A 32 -0.32 -0.77 -3.25
N GLU A 33 -0.91 0.41 -3.07
CA GLU A 33 -0.41 1.44 -2.14
C GLU A 33 -0.33 0.89 -0.70
N ALA A 34 -1.38 0.22 -0.24
CA ALA A 34 -1.41 -0.39 1.09
C ALA A 34 -0.34 -1.48 1.28
N ILE A 35 -0.15 -2.36 0.28
CA ILE A 35 0.90 -3.39 0.32
C ILE A 35 2.28 -2.75 0.48
N LEU A 36 2.60 -1.76 -0.37
CA LEU A 36 3.91 -1.09 -0.33
C LEU A 36 4.15 -0.36 1.00
N MET A 37 3.15 0.31 1.56
CA MET A 37 3.26 0.98 2.87
C MET A 37 3.56 0.00 4.01
N VAL A 38 2.97 -1.20 3.97
CA VAL A 38 3.21 -2.23 4.99
C VAL A 38 4.60 -2.84 4.82
N GLU A 39 5.03 -3.12 3.58
CA GLU A 39 6.37 -3.64 3.30
C GLU A 39 7.49 -2.68 3.71
N GLU A 40 7.26 -1.36 3.63
CA GLU A 40 8.19 -0.33 4.15
C GLU A 40 8.39 -0.40 5.67
N LYS A 41 7.51 -1.12 6.40
CA LYS A 41 7.61 -1.35 7.84
C LYS A 41 7.98 -2.78 8.20
N CYS A 42 7.63 -3.75 7.36
CA CYS A 42 7.81 -5.17 7.62
C CYS A 42 8.00 -5.91 6.28
N THR A 43 9.25 -6.23 5.95
CA THR A 43 9.62 -6.72 4.60
C THR A 43 9.22 -8.18 4.33
N ASP A 44 8.80 -8.92 5.35
CA ASP A 44 8.48 -10.36 5.29
C ASP A 44 6.98 -10.65 5.42
N ILE A 45 6.12 -9.68 5.09
CA ILE A 45 4.65 -9.85 5.20
C ILE A 45 4.03 -10.67 4.07
N LEU A 46 4.60 -10.68 2.87
CA LEU A 46 4.03 -11.32 1.68
C LEU A 46 4.31 -12.82 1.44
N PRO A 47 5.34 -13.49 2.02
CA PRO A 47 5.58 -14.92 1.82
C PRO A 47 4.35 -15.81 2.09
N GLY A 48 3.50 -15.44 3.06
CA GLY A 48 2.24 -16.15 3.35
C GLY A 48 1.09 -15.89 2.36
N PHE A 49 1.28 -14.97 1.40
CA PHE A 49 0.23 -14.48 0.50
C PHE A 49 0.71 -14.46 -0.97
N PRO A 50 0.97 -15.62 -1.59
CA PRO A 50 1.54 -15.71 -2.94
C PRO A 50 0.74 -14.95 -4.00
N ARG A 51 -0.59 -14.90 -3.86
CA ARG A 51 -1.46 -14.15 -4.78
C ARG A 51 -1.39 -12.65 -4.62
N LEU A 52 -1.18 -12.15 -3.40
CA LEU A 52 -0.95 -10.72 -3.19
C LEU A 52 0.41 -10.32 -3.77
N LYS A 53 1.41 -11.21 -3.69
CA LYS A 53 2.71 -11.01 -4.34
C LYS A 53 2.60 -10.96 -5.87
N GLU A 54 1.88 -11.91 -6.48
CA GLU A 54 1.61 -11.89 -7.94
C GLU A 54 0.81 -10.65 -8.36
N PHE A 55 -0.19 -10.27 -7.56
CA PHE A 55 -0.97 -9.06 -7.77
C PHE A 55 -0.08 -7.81 -7.74
N GLN A 56 0.74 -7.66 -6.69
CA GLN A 56 1.66 -6.53 -6.54
C GLN A 56 2.60 -6.43 -7.74
N GLN A 57 3.22 -7.54 -8.15
CA GLN A 57 4.12 -7.57 -9.31
C GLN A 57 3.39 -7.11 -10.58
N ARG A 58 2.19 -7.65 -10.83
CA ARG A 58 1.41 -7.31 -12.04
C ARG A 58 0.99 -5.84 -12.07
N ILE A 59 0.45 -5.31 -10.97
CA ILE A 59 -0.02 -3.92 -10.93
C ILE A 59 1.17 -2.95 -10.99
N SER A 60 2.31 -3.29 -10.35
CA SER A 60 3.53 -2.47 -10.38
C SER A 60 4.14 -2.35 -11.77
N GLU A 61 3.90 -3.31 -12.67
CA GLU A 61 4.41 -3.30 -14.04
C GLU A 61 3.56 -2.48 -15.03
N ILE A 62 2.40 -1.96 -14.62
CA ILE A 62 1.58 -1.08 -15.45
C ILE A 62 2.38 0.20 -15.74
N PRO A 63 2.56 0.64 -17.01
CA PRO A 63 3.55 1.68 -17.35
C PRO A 63 3.46 2.97 -16.53
N THR A 64 2.25 3.46 -16.27
CA THR A 64 2.01 4.68 -15.48
C THR A 64 2.34 4.49 -14.00
N ILE A 65 2.00 3.32 -13.44
CA ILE A 65 2.32 2.95 -12.05
C ILE A 65 3.83 2.71 -11.93
N LYS A 66 4.43 1.96 -12.85
CA LYS A 66 5.86 1.71 -12.91
C LYS A 66 6.64 3.02 -12.94
N ALA A 67 6.25 3.97 -13.79
CA ALA A 67 6.84 5.30 -13.84
C ALA A 67 6.67 6.07 -12.53
N PHE A 68 5.53 5.93 -11.84
CA PHE A 68 5.31 6.52 -10.53
C PHE A 68 6.16 5.87 -9.42
N LEU A 69 6.50 4.58 -9.53
CA LEU A 69 7.36 3.89 -8.57
C LEU A 69 8.86 4.14 -8.80
N GLN A 70 9.26 4.66 -9.97
CA GLN A 70 10.66 4.99 -10.25
C GLN A 70 11.17 6.18 -9.42
N PRO A 71 12.49 6.25 -9.16
CA PRO A 71 13.13 7.42 -8.58
C PRO A 71 12.83 8.70 -9.36
N GLY A 72 12.67 9.82 -8.66
CA GLY A 72 12.37 11.12 -9.28
C GLY A 72 10.89 11.35 -9.59
N SER A 73 10.01 10.37 -9.34
CA SER A 73 8.57 10.59 -9.38
C SER A 73 8.10 11.49 -8.24
N LYS A 74 6.80 11.84 -8.24
CA LYS A 74 6.17 12.57 -7.14
C LYS A 74 5.79 11.69 -5.95
N ARG A 75 6.09 10.39 -5.97
CA ARG A 75 5.86 9.47 -4.84
C ARG A 75 6.63 10.00 -3.62
N LYS A 76 5.92 10.15 -2.50
CA LYS A 76 6.54 10.64 -1.26
C LYS A 76 7.15 9.48 -0.49
N PRO A 77 8.31 9.68 0.16
CA PRO A 77 8.88 8.69 1.05
C PRO A 77 8.04 8.58 2.33
N VAL A 78 8.37 7.59 3.15
CA VAL A 78 7.86 7.47 4.52
C VAL A 78 8.11 8.79 5.27
N PRO A 79 7.09 9.35 5.96
CA PRO A 79 7.24 10.55 6.76
C PRO A 79 8.39 10.47 7.78
N ASP A 80 9.25 11.48 7.78
CA ASP A 80 10.36 11.66 8.71
C ASP A 80 10.05 12.73 9.78
N ASP A 81 10.98 12.94 10.71
CA ASP A 81 10.83 13.94 11.77
C ASP A 81 10.68 15.37 11.24
N LYS A 82 11.27 15.66 10.08
CA LYS A 82 11.13 16.97 9.42
C LYS A 82 9.71 17.19 8.92
N TYR A 83 9.11 16.18 8.29
CA TYR A 83 7.69 16.19 7.90
C TYR A 83 6.81 16.40 9.12
N VAL A 84 7.02 15.63 10.19
CA VAL A 84 6.20 15.70 11.40
C VAL A 84 6.30 17.09 12.05
N THR A 85 7.52 17.65 12.16
CA THR A 85 7.75 19.01 12.67
C THR A 85 7.01 20.06 11.84
N THR A 86 7.05 19.92 10.51
CA THR A 86 6.35 20.83 9.59
C THR A 86 4.84 20.76 9.80
N VAL A 87 4.26 19.55 9.87
CA VAL A 87 2.82 19.34 10.10
C VAL A 87 2.38 19.96 11.43
N ARG A 88 3.13 19.71 12.51
CA ARG A 88 2.83 20.28 13.84
C ARG A 88 2.86 21.80 13.81
N THR A 89 3.85 22.39 13.14
CA THR A 89 4.02 23.85 13.05
C THR A 89 2.89 24.52 12.28
N VAL A 90 2.54 23.97 11.10
CA VAL A 90 1.54 24.58 10.21
C VAL A 90 0.13 24.35 10.73
N LEU A 91 -0.21 23.14 11.15
CA LEU A 91 -1.56 22.79 11.61
C LEU A 91 -1.82 23.14 13.07
N GLN A 92 -0.78 23.48 13.84
CA GLN A 92 -0.84 23.73 15.29
C GLN A 92 -1.54 22.59 16.05
N ALA A 93 -1.28 21.35 15.64
CA ALA A 93 -1.91 20.14 16.15
C ALA A 93 -0.87 19.02 16.35
N TYR A 94 -1.29 17.91 17.00
CA TYR A 94 -0.48 16.69 17.17
C TYR A 94 0.82 16.82 18.01
N TYR A 95 0.87 17.79 18.93
CA TYR A 95 2.02 17.98 19.83
C TYR A 95 2.19 16.87 20.87
N ASN A 96 1.10 16.21 21.28
CA ASN A 96 1.10 15.16 22.32
C ASN A 96 0.97 13.74 21.76
N VAL A 97 1.26 13.52 20.47
CA VAL A 97 1.23 12.18 19.89
C VAL A 97 2.51 11.44 20.29
N LYS A 98 2.42 10.53 21.26
CA LYS A 98 3.44 9.50 21.47
C LYS A 98 3.41 8.58 20.24
N LEU A 99 4.36 8.77 19.35
CA LEU A 99 4.58 7.84 18.25
C LEU A 99 5.24 6.60 18.88
N ASN A 100 4.42 5.60 19.22
CA ASN A 100 4.92 4.28 19.57
C ASN A 100 5.46 3.64 18.28
N TYR A 101 6.67 4.01 17.88
CA TYR A 101 7.40 3.27 16.86
C TYR A 101 7.80 1.93 17.51
N ILE A 102 7.22 0.84 17.00
CA ILE A 102 7.67 -0.51 17.30
C ILE A 102 9.08 -0.61 16.71
N HIS A 103 10.07 -0.73 17.61
CA HIS A 103 11.45 -1.08 17.27
C HIS A 103 11.56 -2.57 17.00
#